data_AF-A0A0L0DKN4-F1
#
_entry.id   AF-A0A0L0DKN4-F1
#
_cell.length_a   1.000
_cell.length_b   1.000
_cell.length_c   1.000
_cell.angle_alpha   90.00
_cell.angle_beta   90.00
_cell.angle_gamma   90.00
#
_symmetry.space_group_name_H-M   'P 1'
#
loop_
_entity.id
_entity.type
_entity.pdbx_description
1 polymer ?
#
loop_
_entity_poly.entity_id
_entity_poly.type
_entity_poly.pdbx_seq_one_letter_code
_entity_poly.pdbx_strand_id
1 'polypeptide(L)'
;MAAEPRSSPRCEPRPTENVVDFPRPPQVKPVPWRIRVEHGGAVVAETCAAIRVAETHHAPTYYIPLADIDLERVVPSCEPHSTFCEWKGLATYWDVLVPDGDRLVRAAWSYPEPTEAFTAIKGCRVRRR
;
A
#
# COMPACT_ATOMS: atom_id res chain seq x y z
N MET A 1 -6.28 -15.30 -33.86
CA MET A 1 -6.00 -16.02 -32.60
C MET A 1 -6.43 -15.09 -31.47
N ALA A 2 -7.64 -15.28 -30.96
CA ALA A 2 -8.16 -14.46 -29.87
C ALA A 2 -7.52 -14.92 -28.55
N ALA A 3 -6.87 -14.01 -27.84
CA ALA A 3 -6.32 -14.30 -26.52
C ALA A 3 -7.48 -14.57 -25.56
N GLU A 4 -7.49 -15.76 -24.95
CA GLU A 4 -8.48 -16.14 -23.93
C GLU A 4 -8.40 -15.18 -22.73
N PRO A 5 -9.53 -14.75 -22.16
CA PRO A 5 -9.52 -13.94 -20.96
C PRO A 5 -8.90 -14.77 -19.82
N ARG A 6 -7.76 -14.34 -19.30
CA ARG A 6 -7.11 -14.95 -18.13
C ARG A 6 -8.11 -14.92 -16.97
N SER A 7 -8.59 -16.10 -16.59
CA SER A 7 -9.51 -16.30 -15.47
C SER A 7 -8.91 -15.69 -14.20
N SER A 8 -9.50 -14.60 -13.73
CA SER A 8 -9.20 -14.04 -12.41
C SER A 8 -9.57 -15.08 -11.37
N PRO A 9 -8.70 -15.42 -10.40
CA PRO A 9 -9.09 -16.30 -9.30
C PRO A 9 -10.29 -15.64 -8.61
N ARG A 10 -11.38 -16.41 -8.48
CA ARG A 10 -12.63 -15.96 -7.88
C ARG A 10 -12.31 -15.59 -6.43
N CYS A 11 -12.11 -14.29 -6.17
CA CYS A 11 -11.70 -13.78 -4.88
C CYS A 11 -12.83 -14.11 -3.88
N GLU A 12 -12.58 -15.01 -2.94
CA GLU A 12 -13.53 -15.26 -1.85
C GLU A 12 -13.79 -13.92 -1.14
N PRO A 13 -15.03 -13.66 -0.70
CA PRO A 13 -15.34 -12.42 -0.03
C PRO A 13 -14.48 -12.31 1.22
N ARG A 14 -13.75 -11.20 1.34
CA ARG A 14 -12.94 -10.91 2.53
C ARG A 14 -13.85 -10.95 3.76
N PRO A 15 -13.41 -11.59 4.86
CA PRO A 15 -14.19 -11.59 6.09
C PRO A 15 -14.45 -10.16 6.55
N THR A 16 -15.64 -9.91 7.09
CA THR A 16 -15.93 -8.65 7.76
C THR A 16 -15.12 -8.60 9.05
N GLU A 17 -14.35 -7.53 9.24
CA GLU A 17 -13.51 -7.32 10.41
C GLU A 17 -13.94 -6.03 11.12
N ASN A 18 -13.92 -6.01 12.45
CA ASN A 18 -14.19 -4.81 13.22
C ASN A 18 -12.87 -4.15 13.63
N VAL A 19 -12.71 -2.87 13.31
CA VAL A 19 -11.48 -2.11 13.57
C VAL A 19 -11.19 -1.92 15.05
N VAL A 20 -12.19 -2.06 15.93
CA VAL A 20 -12.00 -1.99 17.38
C VAL A 20 -11.28 -3.21 17.95
N ASP A 21 -11.36 -4.35 17.25
CA ASP A 21 -10.74 -5.60 17.66
C ASP A 21 -9.27 -5.69 17.25
N PHE A 22 -8.77 -4.70 16.48
CA PHE A 22 -7.37 -4.66 16.08
C PHE A 22 -6.46 -4.32 17.26
N PRO A 23 -5.30 -4.98 17.39
CA PRO A 23 -4.43 -4.80 18.54
C PRO A 23 -3.64 -3.49 18.48
N ARG A 24 -3.13 -3.11 19.65
CA ARG A 24 -2.07 -2.11 19.83
C ARG A 24 -0.97 -2.74 20.70
N PRO A 25 0.25 -3.00 20.19
CA PRO A 25 0.82 -2.51 18.93
C PRO A 25 0.15 -3.03 17.65
N PRO A 26 0.27 -2.32 16.52
CA PRO A 26 -0.31 -2.73 15.24
C PRO A 26 0.17 -4.11 14.80
N GLN A 27 -0.72 -4.91 14.24
CA GLN A 27 -0.39 -6.25 13.77
C GLN A 27 -0.06 -6.25 12.28
N VAL A 28 1.07 -6.88 11.95
CA VAL A 28 1.53 -7.08 10.56
C VAL A 28 1.18 -8.50 10.11
N LYS A 29 0.53 -8.65 8.95
CA LYS A 29 0.20 -9.95 8.34
C LYS A 29 0.36 -9.92 6.83
N PRO A 30 0.77 -11.02 6.18
CA PRO A 30 0.64 -11.15 4.74
C PRO A 30 -0.84 -11.15 4.33
N VAL A 31 -1.10 -10.74 3.10
CA VAL A 31 -2.43 -10.69 2.51
C VAL A 31 -2.60 -11.88 1.56
N PRO A 32 -3.58 -12.78 1.77
CA PRO A 32 -3.77 -13.95 0.90
C PRO A 32 -4.52 -13.64 -0.40
N TRP A 33 -4.88 -12.38 -0.63
CA TRP A 33 -5.65 -11.92 -1.79
C TRP A 33 -4.82 -10.98 -2.65
N ARG A 34 -5.19 -10.88 -3.93
CA ARG A 34 -4.65 -9.86 -4.83
C ARG A 34 -5.10 -8.47 -4.39
N ILE A 35 -4.15 -7.54 -4.32
CA ILE A 35 -4.39 -6.11 -4.10
C ILE A 35 -4.10 -5.37 -5.39
N ARG A 36 -5.07 -4.58 -5.85
CA ARG A 36 -4.93 -3.68 -7.00
C ARG A 36 -5.24 -2.26 -6.55
N VAL A 37 -4.33 -1.33 -6.86
CA VAL A 37 -4.46 0.08 -6.53
C VAL A 37 -4.63 0.85 -7.83
N GLU A 38 -5.79 1.48 -7.98
CA GLU A 38 -6.15 2.22 -9.18
C GLU A 38 -6.50 3.66 -8.85
N HIS A 39 -6.07 4.60 -9.70
CA HIS A 39 -6.44 6.00 -9.61
C HIS A 39 -6.60 6.57 -11.02
N GLY A 40 -7.67 7.33 -11.26
CA GLY A 40 -7.93 7.94 -12.58
C GLY A 40 -7.95 6.93 -13.73
N GLY A 41 -8.45 5.72 -13.50
CA GLY A 41 -8.49 4.65 -14.50
C GLY A 41 -7.15 3.95 -14.78
N ALA A 42 -6.04 4.37 -14.15
CA ALA A 42 -4.75 3.70 -14.25
C ALA A 42 -4.42 2.86 -13.02
N VAL A 43 -3.76 1.72 -13.26
CA VAL A 43 -3.20 0.87 -12.22
C VAL A 43 -1.89 1.49 -11.75
N VAL A 44 -1.82 1.86 -10.48
CA VAL A 44 -0.59 2.34 -9.83
C VAL A 44 0.22 1.17 -9.27
N ALA A 45 -0.46 0.12 -8.82
CA ALA A 45 0.18 -1.10 -8.33
C ALA A 45 -0.77 -2.30 -8.36
N GLU A 46 -0.24 -3.50 -8.58
CA GLU A 46 -1.00 -4.76 -8.49
C GLU A 46 -0.08 -5.86 -7.94
N THR A 47 -0.46 -6.48 -6.81
CA THR A 47 0.39 -7.46 -6.12
C THR A 47 -0.44 -8.61 -5.54
N CYS A 48 0.20 -9.78 -5.42
CA CYS A 48 -0.28 -10.90 -4.59
C CYS A 48 0.59 -11.11 -3.33
N ALA A 49 1.55 -10.22 -3.09
CA ALA A 49 2.51 -10.27 -1.98
C ALA A 49 2.37 -9.04 -1.04
N ALA A 50 1.17 -8.45 -0.98
CA ALA A 50 0.90 -7.33 -0.09
C ALA A 50 1.03 -7.73 1.38
N ILE A 51 1.46 -6.77 2.19
CA ILE A 51 1.46 -6.86 3.65
C ILE A 51 0.39 -5.92 4.19
N ARG A 52 -0.46 -6.40 5.10
CA ARG A 52 -1.44 -5.57 5.81
C ARG A 52 -0.93 -5.23 7.20
N VAL A 53 -1.15 -3.98 7.61
CA VAL A 53 -0.99 -3.52 8.99
C VAL A 53 -2.35 -3.11 9.52
N ALA A 54 -2.79 -3.76 10.58
CA ALA A 54 -4.06 -3.50 11.26
C ALA A 54 -3.79 -2.82 12.61
N GLU A 55 -4.44 -1.69 12.84
CA GLU A 55 -4.27 -0.85 14.04
C GLU A 55 -5.64 -0.43 14.55
N THR A 56 -5.84 -0.42 15.87
CA THR A 56 -7.13 -0.14 16.50
C THR A 56 -7.77 1.14 15.96
N HIS A 57 -9.07 1.09 15.65
CA HIS A 57 -9.88 2.19 15.10
C HIS A 57 -9.49 2.69 13.70
N HIS A 58 -8.56 2.03 13.01
CA HIS A 58 -8.18 2.39 11.65
C HIS A 58 -8.46 1.24 10.67
N ALA A 59 -8.88 1.59 9.46
CA ALA A 59 -8.96 0.61 8.39
C ALA A 59 -7.56 0.02 8.13
N PRO A 60 -7.45 -1.29 7.80
CA PRO A 60 -6.16 -1.91 7.52
C PRO A 60 -5.42 -1.15 6.41
N THR A 61 -4.13 -0.92 6.65
CA THR A 61 -3.24 -0.29 5.69
C THR A 61 -2.50 -1.37 4.90
N TYR A 62 -2.46 -1.23 3.58
CA TYR A 62 -1.83 -2.21 2.69
C TYR A 62 -0.51 -1.67 2.14
N TYR A 63 0.56 -2.40 2.40
CA TYR A 63 1.91 -2.14 1.96
C TYR A 63 2.21 -3.04 0.76
N ILE A 64 2.63 -2.41 -0.33
CA ILE A 64 2.87 -3.07 -1.60
C ILE A 64 4.38 -3.09 -1.88
N PRO A 65 4.97 -4.25 -2.21
CA PRO A 65 6.38 -4.35 -2.58
C PRO A 65 6.71 -3.42 -3.74
N LEU A 66 7.87 -2.77 -3.70
CA LEU A 66 8.32 -1.86 -4.77
C LEU A 66 8.33 -2.50 -6.16
N ALA A 67 8.59 -3.81 -6.25
CA ALA A 67 8.62 -4.55 -7.52
C ALA A 67 7.26 -4.59 -8.24
N ASP A 68 6.17 -4.40 -7.50
CA ASP A 68 4.79 -4.47 -8.00
C ASP A 68 4.14 -3.08 -8.14
N ILE A 69 4.95 -2.01 -8.00
CA ILE A 69 4.53 -0.61 -8.13
C ILE A 69 5.04 -0.07 -9.46
N ASP A 70 4.18 0.67 -10.16
CA ASP A 70 4.59 1.49 -11.29
C ASP A 70 5.43 2.69 -10.78
N LEU A 71 6.76 2.54 -10.83
CA LEU A 71 7.70 3.55 -10.36
C LEU A 71 7.77 4.78 -11.26
N GLU A 72 7.28 4.71 -12.51
CA GLU A 72 7.12 5.90 -13.35
C GLU A 72 6.00 6.80 -12.82
N ARG A 73 5.02 6.22 -12.11
CA ARG A 73 3.91 6.94 -11.49
C ARG A 73 4.17 7.34 -10.05
N VAL A 74 4.94 6.56 -9.29
CA VAL A 74 5.21 6.86 -7.88
C VAL A 74 6.60 7.46 -7.71
N VAL A 75 6.64 8.79 -7.70
CA VAL A 75 7.87 9.59 -7.75
C VAL A 75 8.15 10.29 -6.41
N PRO A 76 9.39 10.73 -6.14
CA PRO A 76 9.68 11.54 -4.96
C PRO A 76 8.76 12.77 -4.87
N SER A 77 8.30 13.06 -3.66
CA SER A 77 7.40 14.19 -3.42
C SER A 77 8.04 15.52 -3.82
N CYS A 78 7.32 16.37 -4.55
CA CYS A 78 7.76 17.76 -4.81
C CYS A 78 7.77 18.60 -3.52
N GLU A 79 7.03 18.16 -2.49
CA GLU A 79 7.05 18.76 -1.17
C GLU A 79 7.55 17.73 -0.15
N PRO A 80 8.88 17.67 0.10
CA PRO A 80 9.46 16.73 1.05
C PRO A 80 8.77 16.81 2.40
N HIS A 81 8.36 15.67 2.92
CA HIS A 81 7.71 15.55 4.20
C HIS A 81 8.02 14.20 4.81
N SER A 82 8.09 14.18 6.13
CA SER A 82 8.24 12.97 6.91
C SER A 82 7.40 13.07 8.17
N THR A 83 6.87 11.95 8.60
CA THR A 83 6.12 11.83 9.85
C THR A 83 6.72 10.70 10.67
N PHE A 84 6.78 10.88 11.98
CA PHE A 84 7.26 9.86 12.88
C PHE A 84 6.10 9.06 13.46
N CYS A 85 6.22 7.73 13.45
CA CYS A 85 5.31 6.82 14.13
C CYS A 85 6.09 6.07 15.21
N GLU A 86 5.58 6.10 16.44
CA GLU A 86 6.18 5.41 17.60
C GLU A 86 6.41 3.92 17.37
N TRP A 87 5.59 3.29 16.52
CA TRP A 87 5.69 1.88 16.18
C TRP A 87 6.59 1.61 14.98
N LYS A 88 6.43 2.41 13.91
CA LYS A 88 6.93 2.07 12.56
C LYS A 88 8.19 2.84 12.18
N GLY A 89 8.55 3.89 12.91
CA GLY A 89 9.69 4.75 12.60
C GLY A 89 9.32 5.94 11.70
N LEU A 90 10.29 6.42 10.91
CA LEU A 90 10.15 7.60 10.06
C LEU A 90 9.53 7.25 8.71
N ALA A 91 8.40 7.87 8.38
CA ALA A 91 7.75 7.76 7.09
C ALA A 91 8.33 8.76 6.10
N THR A 92 8.47 8.37 4.83
CA THR A 92 8.81 9.22 3.69
C THR A 92 7.65 9.26 2.73
N TYR A 93 7.27 10.45 2.25
CA TYR A 93 6.16 10.63 1.33
C TYR A 93 6.58 10.69 -0.14
N TRP A 94 5.69 10.22 -1.00
CA TRP A 94 5.83 10.12 -2.45
C TRP A 94 4.60 10.72 -3.13
N ASP A 95 4.80 11.27 -4.32
CA ASP A 95 3.72 11.73 -5.17
C ASP A 95 3.29 10.62 -6.12
N VAL A 96 2.02 10.68 -6.52
CA VAL A 96 1.46 9.79 -7.55
C VAL A 96 1.08 10.62 -8.77
N LEU A 97 1.66 10.29 -9.92
CA LEU A 97 1.34 10.91 -11.20
C LEU A 97 0.16 10.19 -11.86
N VAL A 98 -0.87 10.95 -12.25
CA VAL A 98 -2.06 10.40 -12.91
C VAL A 98 -1.91 10.51 -14.43
N PRO A 99 -2.61 9.67 -15.22
CA PRO A 99 -2.52 9.69 -16.68
C PRO A 99 -2.83 11.05 -17.31
N ASP A 100 -3.74 11.81 -16.72
CA ASP A 100 -4.19 13.11 -17.23
C ASP A 100 -3.20 14.26 -16.94
N GLY A 101 -2.05 13.96 -16.34
CA GLY A 101 -0.97 14.92 -16.06
C GLY A 101 -1.02 15.54 -14.66
N ASP A 102 -2.09 15.33 -13.89
CA ASP A 102 -2.17 15.78 -12.50
C ASP A 102 -1.21 14.99 -11.58
N ARG A 103 -0.86 15.65 -10.47
CA ARG A 103 0.01 15.11 -9.44
C ARG A 103 -0.73 15.09 -8.11
N LEU A 104 -0.84 13.90 -7.52
CA LEU A 104 -1.33 13.75 -6.16
C LEU A 104 -0.17 13.90 -5.18
N VAL A 105 -0.08 15.06 -4.55
CA VAL A 105 1.00 15.40 -3.62
C VAL A 105 0.89 14.58 -2.34
N ARG A 106 2.00 13.95 -1.92
CA ARG A 106 2.08 13.12 -0.68
C ARG A 106 1.02 12.02 -0.63
N ALA A 107 0.65 11.49 -1.79
CA ALA A 107 -0.40 10.48 -1.93
C ALA A 107 0.09 9.06 -1.66
N ALA A 108 1.39 8.85 -1.48
CA ALA A 108 1.94 7.59 -1.02
C ALA A 108 3.00 7.80 0.06
N TRP A 109 3.27 6.76 0.85
CA TRP A 109 4.34 6.79 1.85
C TRP A 109 5.03 5.44 2.00
N SER A 110 6.23 5.45 2.55
CA SER A 110 7.02 4.26 2.87
C SER A 110 7.78 4.43 4.18
N TYR A 111 8.23 3.33 4.77
CA TYR A 111 9.18 3.33 5.88
C TYR A 111 10.49 2.72 5.36
N PRO A 112 11.51 3.54 5.02
CA PRO A 112 12.80 3.03 4.53
C PRO A 112 13.54 2.23 5.61
N GLU A 113 13.42 2.68 6.86
CA GLU A 113 14.05 2.10 8.05
C GLU A 113 12.99 1.86 9.12
N PRO A 114 12.13 0.83 8.94
CA PRO A 114 11.14 0.48 9.95
C PRO A 114 11.81 -0.16 11.18
N THR A 115 11.12 -0.10 12.32
CA THR A 115 11.54 -0.83 13.53
C THR A 115 11.50 -2.34 13.30
N GLU A 116 12.16 -3.11 14.19
CA GLU A 116 12.32 -4.56 14.05
C GLU A 116 11.01 -5.32 13.82
N ALA A 117 9.97 -4.99 14.59
CA ALA A 117 8.64 -5.60 14.47
C ALA A 117 7.92 -5.30 13.14
N PHE A 118 8.38 -4.30 12.39
CA PHE A 118 7.80 -3.83 11.13
C PHE A 118 8.77 -4.00 9.94
N THR A 119 9.82 -4.81 10.07
CA THR A 119 10.78 -5.09 8.98
C THR A 119 10.11 -5.65 7.72
N ALA A 120 8.99 -6.37 7.85
CA ALA A 120 8.22 -6.90 6.73
C ALA A 120 7.65 -5.81 5.78
N ILE A 121 7.50 -4.56 6.23
CA ILE A 121 7.05 -3.45 5.36
C ILE A 121 8.22 -2.63 4.79
N LYS A 122 9.47 -3.01 5.06
CA LYS A 122 10.65 -2.38 4.46
C LYS A 122 10.61 -2.58 2.95
N GLY A 123 10.92 -1.52 2.20
CA GLY A 123 10.88 -1.59 0.73
C GLY A 123 9.46 -1.75 0.16
N CYS A 124 8.44 -1.40 0.93
CA CYS A 124 7.06 -1.30 0.47
C CYS A 124 6.59 0.16 0.47
N ARG A 125 5.60 0.47 -0.37
CA ARG A 125 4.87 1.74 -0.31
C ARG A 125 3.38 1.52 -0.10
N VAL A 126 2.74 2.51 0.49
CA VAL A 126 1.29 2.57 0.70
C VAL A 126 0.74 3.74 -0.10
N ARG A 127 -0.44 3.58 -0.70
CA ARG A 127 -1.20 4.69 -1.28
C ARG A 127 -2.27 5.18 -0.29
N ARG A 128 -2.35 6.50 -0.10
CA ARG A 128 -3.47 7.19 0.52
C ARG A 128 -4.69 7.08 -0.40
N ARG A 129 -5.87 6.81 0.16
CA ARG A 129 -7.12 6.82 -0.61
C ARG A 129 -7.27 8.13 -1.37
#